data_AF-A0A915ZVV6-F1
#
_entry.id   AF-A0A915ZVV6-F1
#
_cell.length_a   1.000
_cell.length_b   1.000
_cell.length_c   1.000
_cell.angle_alpha   90.00
_cell.angle_beta   90.00
_cell.angle_gamma   90.00
#
_symmetry.space_group_name_H-M   'P 1'
#
loop_
_entity.id
_entity.type
_entity.pdbx_description
1 polymer ?
#
loop_
_entity_poly.entity_id
_entity_poly.type
_entity_poly.pdbx_seq_one_letter_code
_entity_poly.pdbx_strand_id
1 'polypeptide(L)'
;MPKTQNKRTSHTQITIGKGIISQEKTLPKRASLTLAQKHEICLKKVTEPSLKNKELAKLFDVSEGCISSTLKNSQKWLEIDP
;
A
#
# COMPACT_ATOMS: atom_id res chain seq x y z
N MET A 1 -25.69 -11.45 29.46
CA MET A 1 -24.51 -11.11 28.62
C MET A 1 -24.64 -11.82 27.28
N PRO A 2 -24.60 -11.08 26.15
CA PRO A 2 -24.02 -11.61 24.92
C PRO A 2 -22.99 -10.64 24.32
N LYS A 3 -21.84 -11.17 23.89
CA LYS A 3 -20.81 -10.44 23.11
C LYS A 3 -21.10 -10.63 21.62
N THR A 4 -21.54 -9.57 20.93
CA THR A 4 -21.74 -9.58 19.48
C THR A 4 -20.44 -9.22 18.77
N GLN A 5 -19.92 -10.17 17.98
CA GLN A 5 -18.74 -10.00 17.13
C GLN A 5 -19.07 -9.10 15.93
N ASN A 6 -18.21 -8.10 15.73
CA ASN A 6 -18.31 -7.08 14.68
C ASN A 6 -17.60 -7.54 13.39
N LYS A 7 -18.31 -8.25 12.50
CA LYS A 7 -17.84 -8.39 11.10
C LYS A 7 -18.12 -7.09 10.35
N ARG A 8 -17.12 -6.20 10.27
CA ARG A 8 -17.14 -5.08 9.30
C ARG A 8 -16.53 -5.56 7.99
N THR A 9 -17.38 -6.15 7.16
CA THR A 9 -17.11 -6.42 5.76
C THR A 9 -17.27 -5.09 5.00
N SER A 10 -16.17 -4.42 4.66
CA SER A 10 -16.23 -3.22 3.82
C SER A 10 -16.33 -3.64 2.36
N HIS A 11 -17.55 -3.72 1.86
CA HIS A 11 -17.87 -3.85 0.45
C HIS A 11 -17.87 -2.44 -0.18
N THR A 12 -16.84 -2.09 -0.93
CA THR A 12 -16.84 -0.83 -1.69
C THR A 12 -17.24 -1.12 -3.13
N GLN A 13 -18.44 -0.66 -3.49
CA GLN A 13 -18.96 -0.64 -4.86
C GLN A 13 -18.12 0.31 -5.72
N ILE A 14 -17.78 -0.13 -6.94
CA ILE A 14 -17.13 0.71 -7.95
C ILE A 14 -18.23 1.15 -8.93
N THR A 15 -18.45 2.45 -9.04
CA THR A 15 -19.36 3.03 -10.04
C THR A 15 -18.53 3.83 -11.04
N ILE A 16 -18.54 3.40 -12.30
CA ILE A 16 -17.88 4.09 -13.42
C ILE A 16 -18.82 5.19 -13.90
N GLY A 17 -18.41 6.46 -13.78
CA GLY A 17 -19.18 7.60 -14.25
C GLY A 17 -18.29 8.80 -14.55
N LYS A 18 -18.26 9.20 -15.83
CA LYS A 18 -17.62 10.40 -16.39
C LYS A 18 -17.89 11.63 -15.51
N GLY A 19 -16.85 12.24 -14.96
CA GLY A 19 -16.97 13.49 -14.20
C GLY A 19 -15.59 14.01 -13.83
N ILE A 20 -15.18 15.10 -14.45
CA ILE A 20 -14.00 15.88 -14.09
C ILE A 20 -14.25 16.44 -12.68
N ILE A 21 -13.62 15.83 -11.68
CA ILE A 21 -13.66 16.32 -10.29
C ILE A 21 -12.30 16.95 -10.02
N SER A 22 -12.27 18.27 -9.96
CA SER A 22 -11.20 19.03 -9.32
C SER A 22 -11.12 18.58 -7.86
N GLN A 23 -10.26 17.61 -7.59
CA GLN A 23 -10.01 17.16 -6.23
C GLN A 23 -9.08 18.17 -5.57
N GLU A 24 -9.65 19.05 -4.75
CA GLU A 24 -8.95 19.58 -3.59
C GLU A 24 -8.58 18.37 -2.72
N LYS A 25 -7.38 17.84 -2.93
CA LYS A 25 -6.90 16.63 -2.27
C LYS A 25 -6.59 16.99 -0.83
N THR A 26 -7.59 16.87 0.05
CA THR A 26 -7.30 16.61 1.47
C THR A 26 -6.58 15.26 1.51
N LEU A 27 -5.24 15.32 1.46
CA LEU A 27 -4.38 14.15 1.55
C LEU A 27 -4.83 13.35 2.78
N PRO A 28 -5.19 12.07 2.63
CA PRO A 28 -5.55 11.26 3.77
C PRO A 28 -4.39 11.30 4.77
N LYS A 29 -4.73 11.51 6.05
CA LYS A 29 -3.78 11.65 7.18
C LYS A 29 -2.81 10.47 7.31
N ARG A 30 -3.08 9.36 6.61
CA ARG A 30 -2.17 8.24 6.36
C ARG A 30 -2.29 7.84 4.89
N ALA A 31 -1.27 8.12 4.09
CA ALA A 31 -1.16 7.56 2.76
C ALA A 31 -0.92 6.05 2.89
N SER A 32 -1.82 5.24 2.32
CA SER A 32 -1.59 3.81 2.17
C SER A 32 -0.84 3.56 0.87
N LEU A 33 0.19 2.72 0.89
CA LEU A 33 0.87 2.28 -0.32
C LEU A 33 -0.11 1.59 -1.27
N THR A 34 -0.12 2.03 -2.52
CA THR A 34 -0.83 1.37 -3.62
C THR A 34 -0.22 0.01 -3.95
N LEU A 35 -0.96 -0.83 -4.69
CA LEU A 35 -0.46 -2.14 -5.12
C LEU A 35 0.83 -2.00 -5.95
N ALA A 36 0.84 -1.10 -6.93
CA ALA A 36 2.00 -0.80 -7.77
C ALA A 36 3.21 -0.37 -6.92
N GLN A 37 3.03 0.50 -5.92
CA GLN A 37 4.12 0.91 -5.04
C GLN A 37 4.67 -0.26 -4.21
N LYS A 38 3.81 -1.17 -3.73
CA LYS A 38 4.25 -2.37 -3.00
C LYS A 38 5.04 -3.31 -3.89
N HIS A 39 4.58 -3.52 -5.12
CA HIS A 39 5.29 -4.29 -6.13
C HIS A 39 6.66 -3.66 -6.41
N GLU A 40 6.72 -2.35 -6.66
CA GLU A 40 7.96 -1.62 -6.92
C GLU A 40 8.95 -1.69 -5.76
N ILE A 41 8.50 -1.53 -4.51
CA ILE A 41 9.34 -1.69 -3.31
C ILE A 41 9.96 -3.09 -3.27
N CYS A 42 9.18 -4.12 -3.57
CA CYS A 42 9.67 -5.50 -3.57
C CYS A 42 10.64 -5.74 -4.71
N LEU A 43 10.34 -5.24 -5.92
CA LEU A 43 11.19 -5.35 -7.09
C LEU A 43 12.56 -4.69 -6.86
N LYS A 44 12.58 -3.44 -6.37
CA LYS A 44 13.83 -2.73 -6.01
C LYS A 44 14.66 -3.52 -5.00
N LYS A 45 14.02 -4.15 -4.01
CA LYS A 45 14.74 -4.93 -3.00
C LYS A 45 15.34 -6.22 -3.56
N VAL A 46 14.71 -6.81 -4.59
CA VAL A 46 15.23 -7.97 -5.32
C VAL A 46 16.38 -7.56 -6.25
N THR A 47 16.23 -6.45 -6.98
CA THR A 47 17.26 -5.93 -7.89
C THR A 47 18.49 -5.42 -7.13
N GLU A 48 18.27 -4.75 -5.99
CA GLU A 48 19.32 -4.13 -5.17
C GLU A 48 19.21 -4.61 -3.71
N PRO A 49 19.67 -5.83 -3.39
CA PRO A 49 19.57 -6.38 -2.04
C PRO A 49 20.36 -5.58 -1.00
N SER A 50 21.40 -4.86 -1.44
CA SER A 50 22.24 -3.95 -0.62
C SER A 50 21.50 -2.69 -0.14
N LEU A 51 20.39 -2.33 -0.80
CA LEU A 51 19.61 -1.14 -0.47
C LEU A 51 18.96 -1.29 0.90
N LYS A 52 19.24 -0.37 1.83
CA LYS A 52 18.71 -0.42 3.20
C LYS A 52 17.23 -0.02 3.23
N ASN A 53 16.47 -0.59 4.17
CA ASN A 53 15.04 -0.26 4.33
C ASN A 53 14.82 1.23 4.63
N LYS A 54 15.75 1.88 5.33
CA LYS A 54 15.75 3.33 5.57
C LYS A 54 15.83 4.16 4.29
N GLU A 55 16.57 3.69 3.29
CA GLU A 55 16.70 4.39 2.00
C GLU A 55 15.43 4.19 1.16
N LEU A 56 14.87 2.98 1.15
CA LEU A 56 13.55 2.72 0.57
C LEU A 56 12.46 3.58 1.21
N ALA A 57 12.47 3.70 2.54
CA ALA A 57 11.52 4.50 3.29
C ALA A 57 11.53 5.97 2.83
N LYS A 58 12.72 6.56 2.63
CA LYS A 58 12.86 7.91 2.08
C LYS A 58 12.38 8.02 0.63
N LEU A 59 12.72 7.03 -0.21
CA LEU A 59 12.37 7.05 -1.63
C LEU A 59 10.84 7.03 -1.85
N PHE A 60 10.12 6.29 -1.00
CA PHE A 60 8.67 6.13 -1.09
C PHE A 60 7.90 7.02 -0.11
N ASP A 61 8.57 7.92 0.63
CA ASP A 61 8.01 8.78 1.68
C ASP A 61 7.13 8.02 2.69
N VAL A 62 7.64 6.90 3.19
CA VAL A 62 6.98 6.06 4.19
C VAL A 62 7.90 5.75 5.36
N SER A 63 7.34 5.18 6.43
CA SER A 63 8.15 4.71 7.55
C SER A 63 8.90 3.42 7.22
N GLU A 64 10.04 3.22 7.88
CA GLU A 64 10.82 1.98 7.76
C GLU A 64 10.01 0.74 8.16
N GLY A 65 9.14 0.87 9.16
CA GLY A 65 8.20 -0.19 9.56
C GLY A 65 7.22 -0.56 8.45
N CYS A 66 6.78 0.42 7.64
CA CYS A 66 5.92 0.18 6.49
C CYS A 66 6.64 -0.61 5.39
N ILE A 67 7.90 -0.28 5.12
CA ILE A 67 8.75 -1.05 4.19
C ILE A 67 8.91 -2.49 4.69
N SER A 68 9.29 -2.67 5.96
CA SER A 68 9.44 -4.02 6.54
C SER A 68 8.16 -4.84 6.45
N SER A 69 7.01 -4.25 6.78
CA SER A 69 5.71 -4.91 6.66
C SER A 69 5.36 -5.30 5.22
N THR A 70 5.74 -4.46 4.26
CA THR A 70 5.53 -4.72 2.83
C THR A 70 6.41 -5.88 2.36
N LEU A 71 7.70 -5.84 2.68
CA LEU A 71 8.68 -6.87 2.31
C LEU A 71 8.39 -8.24 2.94
N LYS A 72 7.76 -8.31 4.12
CA LYS A 72 7.30 -9.59 4.71
C LYS A 72 6.35 -10.36 3.80
N ASN A 73 5.63 -9.66 2.93
CA ASN A 73 4.71 -10.25 1.96
C ASN A 73 5.24 -10.07 0.53
N SER A 74 6.57 -9.98 0.35
CA SER A 74 7.19 -9.69 -0.94
C SER A 74 6.76 -10.66 -2.04
N GLN A 75 6.71 -11.96 -1.74
CA GLN A 75 6.29 -12.96 -2.70
C GLN A 75 4.89 -12.67 -3.24
N LYS A 76 3.94 -12.36 -2.34
CA LYS A 76 2.58 -11.98 -2.73
C LYS A 76 2.56 -10.71 -3.61
N TRP A 77 3.40 -9.73 -3.31
CA TRP A 77 3.43 -8.48 -4.09
C TRP A 77 4.14 -8.64 -5.44
N LEU A 78 5.03 -9.61 -5.60
CA LEU A 78 5.73 -9.90 -6.86
C LEU A 78 4.93 -10.83 -7.77
N GLU A 79 4.05 -11.67 -7.21
CA GLU A 79 3.17 -12.55 -7.98
C GLU A 79 1.98 -11.81 -8.62
N ILE A 80 1.64 -10.61 -8.11
CA ILE A 80 0.55 -9.81 -8.65
C ILE A 80 1.13 -8.88 -9.72
N ASP A 81 0.78 -9.13 -10.98
CA ASP A 81 1.07 -8.22 -12.08
C ASP A 81 0.26 -6.91 -11.87
N PRO A 82 0.93 -5.75 -11.76
CA PRO A 82 0.32 -4.48 -11.32
C PRO A 82 -0.64 -3.80 -12.31
#